data_AF-A0A6L3FA38-F1
#
_entry.id   AF-A0A6L3FA38-F1
#
_cell.length_a   1.000
_cell.length_b   1.000
_cell.length_c   1.000
_cell.angle_alpha   90.00
_cell.angle_beta   90.00
_cell.angle_gamma   90.00
#
_symmetry.space_group_name_H-M   'P 1'
#
loop_
_entity.id
_entity.type
_entity.pdbx_description
1 polymer ?
#
loop_
_entity_poly.entity_id
_entity_poly.type
_entity_poly.pdbx_seq_one_letter_code
_entity_poly.pdbx_strand_id
1 'polypeptide(L)'
;MSETSQISNSDSEDRGAELSLLQHLNELRIRLTWAAGCLIVTTILSFVFAEQLLSLLLNPYARTIAEGAELQLLGPTEGIETFFKVSLMSGVVLSMPLILYQLWLFIAPGLTGNERKYVYIFVPSAFFLFLVGLSFTWFVL
;
A
#
# COMPACT_ATOMS: atom_id res chain seq x y z
N MET A 1 8.37 -48.76 -28.39
CA MET A 1 9.57 -47.92 -28.13
C MET A 1 9.26 -46.43 -28.12
N SER A 2 8.20 -45.98 -28.80
CA SER A 2 7.85 -44.55 -28.94
C SER A 2 6.97 -43.95 -27.83
N GLU A 3 6.34 -44.79 -26.99
CA GLU A 3 5.47 -44.34 -25.89
C GLU A 3 6.25 -43.95 -24.62
N THR A 4 7.37 -44.60 -24.31
CA THR A 4 8.19 -44.31 -23.12
C THR A 4 8.88 -42.95 -23.21
N SER A 5 9.16 -42.45 -24.41
CA SER A 5 9.76 -41.12 -24.63
C SER A 5 8.74 -39.96 -24.60
N GLN A 6 7.45 -40.24 -24.81
CA GLN A 6 6.38 -39.24 -24.68
C GLN A 6 6.07 -38.95 -23.20
N ILE A 7 6.05 -39.98 -22.35
CA ILE A 7 5.80 -39.84 -20.91
C ILE A 7 6.92 -39.08 -20.20
N SER A 8 8.18 -39.25 -20.62
CA SER A 8 9.30 -38.48 -20.04
C SER A 8 9.27 -36.99 -20.40
N ASN A 9 8.66 -36.63 -21.53
CA ASN A 9 8.63 -35.25 -22.01
C ASN A 9 7.52 -34.43 -21.33
N SER A 10 6.34 -35.02 -21.10
CA SER A 10 5.25 -34.36 -20.35
C SER A 10 5.63 -34.06 -18.90
N ASP A 11 6.34 -34.98 -18.23
CA ASP A 11 6.79 -34.79 -16.85
C ASP A 11 7.87 -33.71 -16.70
N SER A 12 8.65 -33.44 -17.76
CA SER A 12 9.67 -32.38 -17.75
C SER A 12 9.10 -30.98 -18.01
N GLU A 13 8.06 -30.86 -18.83
CA GLU A 13 7.38 -29.59 -19.11
C GLU A 13 6.57 -29.09 -17.91
N ASP A 14 5.88 -30.00 -17.21
CA ASP A 14 5.08 -29.67 -16.02
C ASP A 14 5.98 -29.22 -14.84
N ARG A 15 7.10 -29.92 -14.61
CA ARG A 15 8.09 -29.50 -13.59
C ARG A 15 8.75 -28.16 -13.90
N GLY A 16 8.98 -27.84 -15.19
CA GLY A 16 9.52 -26.55 -15.60
C GLY A 16 8.55 -25.39 -15.35
N ALA A 17 7.27 -25.62 -15.61
CA ALA A 17 6.21 -24.65 -15.33
C ALA A 17 5.98 -24.46 -13.82
N GLU A 18 5.95 -25.54 -13.04
CA GLU A 18 5.84 -25.47 -11.58
C GLU A 18 6.99 -24.68 -10.95
N LEU A 19 8.23 -24.93 -11.37
CA LEU A 19 9.40 -24.17 -10.87
C LEU A 19 9.29 -22.68 -11.23
N SER A 20 8.78 -22.32 -12.41
CA SER A 20 8.56 -20.92 -12.82
C SER A 20 7.47 -20.22 -12.01
N LEU A 21 6.33 -20.88 -11.76
CA LEU A 21 5.24 -20.33 -10.95
C LEU A 21 5.65 -20.19 -9.48
N LEU A 22 6.31 -21.19 -8.90
CA LEU A 22 6.83 -21.12 -7.54
C LEU A 22 7.89 -20.02 -7.39
N GLN A 23 8.71 -19.81 -8.41
CA GLN A 23 9.70 -18.73 -8.43
C GLN A 23 9.04 -17.34 -8.48
N HIS A 24 7.99 -17.17 -9.29
CA HIS A 24 7.23 -15.92 -9.36
C HIS A 24 6.48 -15.61 -8.05
N LEU A 25 5.87 -16.62 -7.41
CA LEU A 25 5.23 -16.44 -6.10
C LEU A 25 6.24 -16.14 -4.98
N ASN A 26 7.45 -16.68 -5.07
CA ASN A 26 8.51 -16.36 -4.12
C ASN A 26 8.96 -14.89 -4.22
N GLU A 27 9.00 -14.33 -5.43
CA GLU A 27 9.23 -12.89 -5.63
C GLU A 27 8.11 -12.05 -5.00
N LEU A 28 6.84 -12.45 -5.15
CA LEU A 28 5.72 -11.76 -4.49
C LEU A 28 5.90 -11.72 -2.97
N ARG A 29 6.23 -12.86 -2.35
CA ARG A 29 6.39 -12.94 -0.89
C ARG A 29 7.49 -12.01 -0.39
N ILE A 30 8.65 -12.02 -1.04
CA ILE A 30 9.76 -11.13 -0.68
C ILE A 30 9.31 -9.68 -0.83
N ARG A 31 8.67 -9.33 -1.95
CA ARG A 31 8.22 -7.96 -2.21
C ARG A 31 7.20 -7.48 -1.18
N LEU A 32 6.21 -8.32 -0.85
CA LEU A 32 5.17 -8.04 0.14
C LEU A 32 5.75 -7.89 1.56
N THR A 33 6.76 -8.68 1.91
CA THR A 33 7.43 -8.58 3.22
C THR A 33 8.14 -7.23 3.37
N TRP A 34 8.79 -6.75 2.30
CA TRP A 34 9.37 -5.41 2.26
C TRP A 34 8.30 -4.31 2.30
N ALA A 35 7.18 -4.46 1.56
CA ALA A 35 6.06 -3.52 1.62
C ALA A 35 5.49 -3.40 3.04
N ALA A 36 5.29 -4.55 3.70
CA ALA A 36 4.82 -4.63 5.08
C ALA A 36 5.82 -3.98 6.04
N GLY A 37 7.12 -4.22 5.87
CA GLY A 37 8.17 -3.55 6.63
C GLY A 37 8.11 -2.02 6.47
N CYS A 38 8.00 -1.52 5.25
CA CYS A 38 7.85 -0.08 4.97
C CYS A 38 6.57 0.50 5.59
N LEU A 39 5.44 -0.23 5.52
CA LEU A 39 4.18 0.18 6.14
C LEU A 39 4.31 0.25 7.67
N ILE A 40 4.99 -0.71 8.30
CA ILE A 40 5.24 -0.68 9.75
C ILE A 40 6.10 0.52 10.12
N VAL A 41 7.19 0.77 9.39
CA VAL A 41 8.10 1.90 9.65
C VAL A 41 7.37 3.25 9.49
N THR A 42 6.60 3.42 8.42
CA THR A 42 5.83 4.64 8.17
C THR A 42 4.67 4.82 9.15
N THR A 43 4.07 3.73 9.63
CA THR A 43 3.07 3.76 10.71
C THR A 43 3.70 4.21 12.03
N ILE A 44 4.85 3.64 12.41
CA ILE A 44 5.61 4.09 13.60
C ILE A 44 5.99 5.56 13.46
N LEU A 45 6.41 6.00 12.27
CA LEU A 45 6.71 7.40 12.03
C LEU A 45 5.45 8.27 12.19
N SER A 46 4.30 7.82 11.67
CA SER A 46 3.01 8.50 11.85
C SER A 46 2.58 8.62 13.30
N PHE A 47 2.90 7.65 14.17
CA PHE A 47 2.64 7.77 15.60
C PHE A 47 3.31 9.01 16.22
N VAL A 48 4.50 9.38 15.77
CA VAL A 48 5.20 10.59 16.24
C VAL A 48 4.49 11.86 15.79
N PHE A 49 3.86 11.84 14.62
CA PHE A 49 3.12 12.96 14.04
C PHE A 49 1.61 12.93 14.34
N ALA A 50 1.14 11.95 15.13
CA ALA A 50 -0.28 11.70 15.35
C ALA A 50 -1.00 12.89 16.00
N GLU A 51 -0.36 13.58 16.95
CA GLU A 51 -0.87 14.82 17.55
C GLU A 51 -1.08 15.94 16.52
N GLN A 52 -0.14 16.08 15.58
CA GLN A 52 -0.24 17.08 14.50
C GLN A 52 -1.34 16.71 13.51
N LEU A 53 -1.48 15.43 13.17
CA LEU A 53 -2.59 14.94 12.33
C LEU A 53 -3.94 15.13 12.99
N LEU A 54 -4.07 14.84 14.30
CA LEU A 54 -5.30 15.03 15.05
C LEU A 54 -5.67 16.52 15.09
N SER A 55 -4.74 17.40 15.43
CA SER A 55 -4.98 18.85 15.43
C SER A 55 -5.30 19.41 14.04
N LEU A 56 -4.71 18.85 12.98
CA LEU A 56 -5.06 19.18 11.59
C LEU A 56 -6.52 18.80 11.27
N LEU A 57 -6.96 17.61 11.69
CA LEU A 57 -8.34 17.13 11.51
C LEU A 57 -9.36 17.98 12.30
N LEU A 58 -8.99 18.51 13.47
CA LEU A 58 -9.88 19.32 14.30
C LEU A 58 -10.00 20.78 13.83
N ASN A 59 -9.02 21.29 13.09
CA ASN A 59 -9.00 22.67 12.59
C ASN A 59 -10.21 23.03 11.71
N PRO A 60 -10.64 22.23 10.71
CA PRO A 60 -11.84 22.54 9.92
C PRO A 60 -13.14 22.42 10.74
N TYR A 61 -13.21 21.50 11.71
CA TYR A 61 -14.36 21.35 12.61
C TYR A 61 -14.52 22.56 13.53
N ALA A 62 -13.43 23.09 14.08
CA ALA A 62 -13.45 24.27 14.94
C ALA A 62 -13.86 25.55 14.20
N ARG A 63 -13.73 25.60 12.86
CA ARG A 63 -14.13 26.76 12.05
C ARG A 63 -15.58 26.71 11.56
N THR A 64 -16.17 25.53 11.46
CA THR A 64 -17.54 25.33 10.93
C THR A 64 -18.61 25.35 12.01
N ILE A 65 -18.25 24.98 13.26
CA ILE A 65 -19.15 25.11 14.41
C ILE A 65 -18.90 26.47 15.06
N ALA A 66 -19.87 27.39 14.94
CA ALA A 66 -19.80 28.77 15.43
C ALA A 66 -19.65 28.91 16.96
N GLU A 67 -19.72 27.83 17.73
CA GLU A 67 -19.50 27.84 19.18
C GLU A 67 -18.83 26.52 19.61
N GLY A 68 -17.56 26.60 20.02
CA GLY A 68 -16.94 25.65 20.96
C GLY A 68 -17.16 24.17 20.70
N ALA A 69 -16.67 23.63 19.58
CA ALA A 69 -16.47 22.20 19.42
C ALA A 69 -15.32 21.74 20.35
N GLU A 70 -15.57 21.70 21.66
CA GLU A 70 -14.70 20.96 22.57
C GLU A 70 -14.78 19.49 22.21
N LEU A 71 -13.62 18.86 21.99
CA LEU A 71 -13.51 17.41 21.92
C LEU A 71 -13.96 16.82 23.25
N GLN A 72 -15.24 16.49 23.33
CA GLN A 72 -15.79 15.80 24.47
C GLN A 72 -15.48 14.32 24.29
N LEU A 73 -14.44 13.83 24.96
CA LEU A 73 -14.18 12.40 25.08
C LEU A 73 -15.35 11.79 25.85
N LEU A 74 -16.22 11.06 25.14
CA LEU A 74 -17.38 10.37 25.72
C LEU A 74 -16.94 9.17 26.58
N GLY A 75 -15.71 8.69 26.41
CA GLY A 75 -15.11 7.67 27.28
C GLY A 75 -13.59 7.79 27.45
N PRO A 76 -13.03 7.26 28.55
CA PRO A 76 -11.59 7.30 28.82
C PRO A 76 -10.75 6.54 27.78
N THR A 77 -11.36 5.61 27.04
CA THR A 77 -10.68 4.81 26.00
C THR A 77 -10.78 5.41 24.60
N GLU A 78 -11.73 6.31 24.34
CA GLU A 78 -11.97 6.86 23.00
C GLU A 78 -10.80 7.69 22.47
N GLY A 79 -10.10 8.40 23.36
CA GLY A 79 -8.91 9.17 22.99
C GLY A 79 -7.81 8.28 22.44
N ILE A 80 -7.58 7.13 23.08
CA ILE A 80 -6.55 6.15 22.67
C ILE A 80 -6.96 5.48 21.35
N GLU A 81 -8.23 5.07 21.23
CA GLU A 81 -8.75 4.44 20.01
C GLU A 81 -8.64 5.38 18.80
N THR A 82 -9.03 6.65 18.98
CA THR A 82 -8.95 7.68 17.94
C THR A 82 -7.50 7.93 17.54
N PHE A 83 -6.60 8.08 18.52
CA PHE A 83 -5.17 8.22 18.25
C PHE A 83 -4.61 7.07 17.43
N PHE A 84 -4.95 5.84 17.80
CA PHE A 84 -4.45 4.66 17.13
C PHE A 84 -4.99 4.56 15.69
N LYS A 85 -6.29 4.81 15.50
CA LYS A 85 -6.93 4.82 14.18
C LYS A 85 -6.33 5.89 13.26
N VAL A 86 -6.17 7.11 13.76
CA VAL A 86 -5.60 8.24 13.00
C VAL A 86 -4.16 7.92 12.61
N SER A 87 -3.33 7.47 13.56
CA SER A 87 -1.92 7.12 13.31
C SER A 87 -1.77 6.00 12.28
N LEU A 88 -2.65 4.99 12.35
CA LEU A 88 -2.66 3.89 11.40
C LEU A 88 -3.06 4.36 9.99
N MET A 89 -4.15 5.13 9.89
CA MET A 89 -4.61 5.66 8.60
C MET A 89 -3.59 6.61 7.97
N SER A 90 -3.01 7.52 8.75
CA SER A 90 -1.97 8.42 8.28
C SER A 90 -0.70 7.68 7.88
N GLY A 91 -0.34 6.63 8.64
CA GLY A 91 0.77 5.73 8.31
C GLY A 91 0.58 5.07 6.95
N VAL A 92 -0.63 4.52 6.71
CA VAL A 92 -0.99 3.94 5.42
C VAL A 92 -0.90 4.98 4.30
N VAL A 93 -1.44 6.18 4.50
CA VAL A 93 -1.35 7.29 3.54
C VAL A 93 0.10 7.66 3.22
N LEU A 94 0.98 7.76 4.22
CA LEU A 94 2.42 8.02 4.00
C LEU A 94 3.11 6.85 3.30
N SER A 95 2.69 5.62 3.56
CA SER A 95 3.26 4.41 2.97
C SER A 95 2.84 4.19 1.51
N MET A 96 1.75 4.81 1.06
CA MET A 96 1.19 4.63 -0.29
C MET A 96 2.21 4.74 -1.44
N PRO A 97 3.08 5.76 -1.54
CA PRO A 97 4.11 5.81 -2.58
C PRO A 97 5.01 4.57 -2.61
N LEU A 98 5.39 4.05 -1.44
CA LEU A 98 6.25 2.87 -1.33
C LEU A 98 5.47 1.60 -1.69
N ILE A 99 4.22 1.47 -1.22
CA ILE A 99 3.35 0.32 -1.54
C ILE A 99 3.07 0.27 -3.04
N LEU A 100 2.72 1.40 -3.65
CA LEU A 100 2.52 1.52 -5.09
C LEU A 100 3.76 1.10 -5.86
N TYR A 101 4.94 1.58 -5.46
CA TYR A 101 6.20 1.19 -6.09
C TYR A 101 6.44 -0.33 -5.99
N GLN A 102 6.22 -0.91 -4.81
CA GLN A 102 6.46 -2.33 -4.57
C GLN A 102 5.45 -3.24 -5.28
N LEU A 103 4.19 -2.81 -5.36
CA LEU A 103 3.11 -3.48 -6.10
C LEU A 103 3.45 -3.51 -7.61
N TRP A 104 3.90 -2.38 -8.16
CA TRP A 104 4.31 -2.31 -9.56
C TRP A 104 5.53 -3.17 -9.87
N LEU A 105 6.48 -3.23 -8.95
CA LEU A 105 7.68 -4.06 -9.12
C LEU A 105 7.36 -5.56 -9.07
N PHE A 106 6.23 -5.95 -8.47
CA PHE A 106 5.67 -7.30 -8.58
C PHE A 106 4.96 -7.55 -9.91
N ILE A 107 4.30 -6.54 -10.49
CA ILE A 107 3.63 -6.66 -11.80
C ILE A 107 4.64 -6.66 -12.95
N ALA A 108 5.73 -5.90 -12.84
CA ALA A 108 6.78 -5.75 -13.85
C ALA A 108 7.40 -7.06 -14.40
N PRO A 109 7.69 -8.11 -13.60
CA PRO A 109 8.17 -9.39 -14.12
C PRO A 109 7.13 -10.15 -14.95
N GLY A 110 5.84 -9.83 -14.83
CA GLY A 110 4.77 -10.39 -15.67
C GLY A 110 4.59 -9.71 -17.03
N LEU A 111 5.30 -8.60 -17.29
CA LEU A 111 5.21 -7.83 -18.53
C LEU A 111 6.38 -8.15 -19.47
N THR A 112 6.11 -8.25 -20.77
CA THR A 112 7.16 -8.46 -21.78
C THR A 112 8.18 -7.33 -21.75
N GLY A 113 9.48 -7.64 -21.88
CA GLY A 113 10.58 -6.70 -21.59
C GLY A 113 10.54 -5.35 -22.32
N ASN A 114 9.82 -5.25 -23.45
CA ASN A 114 9.61 -4.00 -24.19
C ASN A 114 8.61 -3.05 -23.52
N GLU A 115 7.67 -3.56 -22.71
CA GLU A 115 6.63 -2.76 -22.05
C GLU A 115 7.06 -2.24 -20.67
N ARG A 116 8.22 -2.69 -20.17
CA ARG A 116 8.80 -2.25 -18.89
C ARG A 116 8.99 -0.73 -18.80
N LYS A 117 9.09 -0.04 -19.94
CA LYS A 117 9.18 1.42 -20.01
C LYS A 117 7.88 2.12 -19.61
N TYR A 118 6.71 1.50 -19.81
CA TYR A 118 5.43 2.05 -19.38
C TYR A 118 5.30 2.07 -17.85
N VAL A 119 5.96 1.15 -17.15
CA VAL A 119 5.99 1.11 -15.68
C VAL A 119 6.54 2.41 -15.09
N TYR A 120 7.57 2.99 -15.73
CA TYR A 120 8.16 4.26 -15.29
C TYR A 120 7.22 5.47 -15.43
N ILE A 121 6.28 5.44 -16.38
CA ILE A 121 5.24 6.47 -16.53
C ILE A 121 4.07 6.22 -15.58
N PHE A 122 3.74 4.95 -15.33
CA PHE A 122 2.55 4.58 -14.58
C PHE A 122 2.69 4.82 -13.07
N VAL A 123 3.86 4.56 -12.48
CA VAL A 123 4.13 4.79 -11.06
C VAL A 123 3.90 6.26 -10.64
N PRO A 124 4.51 7.27 -11.30
CA PRO A 124 4.25 8.67 -10.94
C PRO A 124 2.81 9.09 -11.23
N SER A 125 2.16 8.52 -12.25
CA SER A 125 0.74 8.78 -12.53
C SER A 125 -0.17 8.28 -11.41
N ALA A 126 0.07 7.08 -10.90
CA ALA A 126 -0.70 6.53 -9.78
C ALA A 126 -0.45 7.30 -8.47
N PHE A 127 0.79 7.74 -8.23
CA PHE A 127 1.11 8.62 -7.12
C PHE A 127 0.41 9.98 -7.24
N PHE A 128 0.38 10.56 -8.43
CA PHE A 128 -0.34 11.80 -8.70
C PHE A 128 -1.84 11.63 -8.46
N LEU A 129 -2.43 10.53 -8.94
CA LEU A 129 -3.84 10.23 -8.71
C LEU A 129 -4.17 10.07 -7.22
N PHE A 130 -3.27 9.45 -6.45
CA PHE A 130 -3.39 9.37 -4.99
C PHE A 130 -3.37 10.74 -4.32
N LEU A 131 -2.44 11.63 -4.72
CA LEU A 131 -2.40 13.02 -4.23
C LEU A 131 -3.65 13.81 -4.58
N VAL A 132 -4.18 13.62 -5.79
CA VAL A 132 -5.46 14.23 -6.21
C VAL A 132 -6.60 13.72 -5.35
N GLY A 133 -6.67 12.41 -5.08
CA GLY A 133 -7.64 11.83 -4.17
C GLY A 133 -7.54 12.38 -2.75
N LEU A 134 -6.31 12.50 -2.21
CA LEU A 134 -6.06 13.07 -0.89
C LEU A 134 -6.52 14.53 -0.81
N SER A 135 -6.21 15.31 -1.85
CA SER A 135 -6.62 16.71 -1.95
C SER A 135 -8.14 16.85 -2.09
N PHE A 136 -8.77 15.97 -2.87
CA PHE A 136 -10.23 15.95 -3.01
C PHE A 136 -10.92 15.69 -1.67
N THR A 137 -10.46 14.69 -0.91
CA THR A 137 -10.98 14.40 0.43
C THR A 137 -10.80 15.58 1.38
N TRP A 138 -9.73 16.37 1.26
CA TRP A 138 -9.50 17.52 2.13
C TRP A 138 -10.32 18.76 1.77
N PHE A 139 -10.54 19.02 0.47
CA PHE A 139 -11.17 20.26 0.00
C PHE A 139 -12.66 20.14 -0.29
N VAL A 140 -13.14 18.95 -0.65
CA VAL A 140 -14.53 18.75 -1.14
C VAL A 140 -15.40 18.04 -0.12
N LEU A 141 -14.82 17.15 0.69
CA LEU A 141 -15.53 16.32 1.67
C LEU A 141 -15.37 16.91 3.07
#